data_AF-A0A4Y9ZL00-F1
#
_entry.id   AF-A0A4Y9ZL00-F1
#
_cell.length_a   1.000
_cell.length_b   1.000
_cell.length_c   1.000
_cell.angle_alpha   90.00
_cell.angle_beta   90.00
_cell.angle_gamma   90.00
#
_symmetry.space_group_name_H-M   'P 1'
#
loop_
_entity.id
_entity.type
_entity.pdbx_description
1 polymer ?
#
loop_
_entity_poly.entity_id
_entity_poly.type
_entity_poly.pdbx_seq_one_letter_code
_entity_poly.pdbx_strand_id
1 'polypeptide(L)'
;MISPRSGNYERLEGGLGPSRLGMRNFAWKKLAIGVVAVVGLLWVLTPSERIDGVLGGLKPGTGWKGKDDTDVDYQPLPPPPSIPEVTHAPAADVDVPTRPLPATPRPSSPESDPDPLKTVHCTSPYKPDAPLVQYALMIDAGSTGSRIHIYKFHNCGPSPTYEYEVFRKARPGLSAFA
;
A
#
# COMPACT_ATOMS: atom_id res chain seq x y z
N MET A 1 -7.12 -9.29 -40.72
CA MET A 1 -7.78 -8.88 -39.45
C MET A 1 -6.67 -8.68 -38.43
N ILE A 2 -6.27 -7.42 -38.22
CA ILE A 2 -5.11 -7.03 -37.41
C ILE A 2 -5.65 -6.32 -36.16
N SER A 3 -5.29 -6.85 -34.99
CA SER A 3 -5.73 -6.38 -33.67
C SER A 3 -5.16 -4.99 -33.35
N PRO A 4 -5.92 -4.06 -32.73
CA PRO A 4 -5.41 -2.75 -32.39
C PRO A 4 -4.51 -2.85 -31.15
N ARG A 5 -3.20 -2.68 -31.36
CA ARG A 5 -2.25 -2.44 -30.27
C ARG A 5 -2.46 -1.01 -29.75
N SER A 6 -2.68 -0.90 -28.45
CA SER A 6 -2.94 0.33 -27.72
C SER A 6 -1.71 1.26 -27.73
N GLY A 7 -1.93 2.53 -28.07
CA GLY A 7 -0.92 3.60 -28.19
C GLY A 7 -0.27 4.06 -26.89
N ASN A 8 -0.20 3.20 -25.88
CA ASN A 8 0.49 3.51 -24.61
C ASN A 8 2.01 3.26 -24.69
N TYR A 9 2.49 2.54 -25.71
CA TYR A 9 3.90 2.14 -25.81
C TYR A 9 4.75 3.08 -26.69
N GLU A 10 4.16 3.92 -27.54
CA GLU A 10 4.92 4.89 -28.37
C GLU A 10 5.41 6.13 -27.59
N ARG A 11 5.03 6.28 -26.32
CA ARG A 11 5.37 7.46 -25.52
C ARG A 11 6.74 7.39 -24.82
N LEU A 12 7.45 6.26 -24.92
CA LEU A 12 8.75 6.08 -24.26
C LEU A 12 9.96 6.28 -25.20
N GLU A 13 9.77 6.38 -26.51
CA GLU A 13 10.86 6.63 -27.47
C GLU A 13 10.86 8.04 -28.08
N GLY A 14 9.80 8.82 -27.85
CA GLY A 14 9.73 10.23 -28.22
C GLY A 14 10.45 11.11 -27.20
N GLY A 15 11.78 11.21 -27.33
CA GLY A 15 12.63 12.12 -26.57
C GLY A 15 12.13 13.57 -26.65
N LEU A 16 11.30 13.97 -25.69
CA LEU A 16 10.94 15.35 -25.43
C LEU A 16 11.99 15.92 -24.48
N GLY A 17 13.16 16.24 -25.07
CA GLY A 17 14.06 17.19 -24.44
C GLY A 17 13.30 18.49 -24.17
N PRO A 18 13.52 19.16 -23.03
CA PRO A 18 12.91 20.46 -22.80
C PRO A 18 13.32 21.37 -23.96
N SER A 19 12.32 21.80 -24.73
CA SER A 19 12.45 22.82 -25.75
C SER A 19 13.24 23.96 -25.15
N ARG A 20 14.43 24.23 -25.71
CA ARG A 20 15.15 25.48 -25.48
C ARG A 20 14.27 26.58 -26.07
N LEU A 21 13.28 27.00 -25.28
CA LEU A 21 12.57 28.24 -25.51
C LEU A 21 13.63 29.32 -25.36
N GLY A 22 14.02 29.89 -26.49
CA GLY A 22 15.04 30.91 -26.59
C GLY A 22 14.67 32.10 -25.70
N MET A 23 15.16 32.09 -24.47
CA MET A 23 15.12 33.27 -23.62
C MET A 23 16.26 34.17 -24.07
N ARG A 24 15.92 35.08 -24.99
CA ARG A 24 16.69 36.30 -25.27
C ARG A 24 17.18 36.86 -23.94
N ASN A 25 18.46 37.26 -23.89
CA ASN A 25 19.22 37.77 -22.74
C ASN A 25 18.55 38.96 -22.02
N PHE A 26 17.39 38.74 -21.42
CA PHE A 26 16.54 39.76 -20.86
C PHE A 26 16.29 39.43 -19.40
N ALA A 27 17.00 40.18 -18.56
CA ALA A 27 16.63 40.46 -17.18
C ALA A 27 16.54 39.30 -16.18
N TRP A 28 17.18 38.14 -16.40
CA TRP A 28 17.33 37.10 -15.36
C TRP A 28 17.91 37.67 -14.05
N LYS A 29 18.87 38.60 -14.14
CA LYS A 29 19.41 39.28 -12.96
C LYS A 29 18.34 40.07 -12.20
N LYS A 30 17.38 40.71 -12.89
CA LYS A 30 16.29 41.47 -12.23
C LYS A 30 15.24 40.55 -11.63
N LEU A 31 14.95 39.42 -12.29
CA LEU A 31 14.06 38.40 -11.71
C LEU A 31 14.69 37.75 -10.48
N ALA A 32 15.98 37.43 -10.52
CA ALA A 32 16.70 36.89 -9.37
C ALA A 32 16.68 37.85 -8.17
N ILE A 33 16.94 39.15 -8.41
CA ILE A 33 16.85 40.18 -7.36
C ILE A 33 15.41 40.30 -6.82
N GLY A 34 14.40 40.26 -7.70
CA GLY A 34 12.99 40.27 -7.29
C GLY A 34 12.62 39.07 -6.42
N VAL A 35 13.04 37.86 -6.77
CA VAL A 35 12.77 36.65 -5.99
C VAL A 35 13.43 36.71 -4.62
N VAL A 36 14.69 37.15 -4.53
CA VAL A 36 15.40 37.28 -3.24
C VAL A 36 14.74 38.32 -2.35
N ALA A 37 14.30 39.46 -2.91
CA ALA A 37 13.58 40.48 -2.14
C ALA A 37 12.24 39.97 -1.61
N VAL A 38 11.48 39.20 -2.42
CA VAL A 38 10.21 38.59 -1.98
C VAL A 38 10.45 37.54 -0.89
N VAL A 39 11.44 36.66 -1.06
CA VAL A 39 11.77 35.66 -0.04
C VAL A 39 12.25 36.32 1.25
N GLY A 40 13.08 37.36 1.19
CA GLY A 40 13.50 38.14 2.35
C GLY A 40 12.35 38.87 3.03
N LEU A 41 11.43 39.45 2.26
CA LEU A 41 10.21 40.08 2.78
C LEU A 41 9.31 39.05 3.48
N LEU A 42 9.12 37.87 2.88
CA LEU A 42 8.40 36.77 3.51
C LEU A 42 9.11 36.30 4.78
N TRP A 43 10.44 36.24 4.80
CA TRP A 43 11.20 35.88 6.01
C TRP A 43 11.04 36.90 7.13
N VAL A 44 10.98 38.20 6.81
CA VAL A 44 10.84 39.29 7.79
C VAL A 44 9.39 39.48 8.25
N LEU A 45 8.40 39.35 7.35
CA LEU A 45 6.99 39.55 7.65
C LEU A 45 6.28 38.29 8.17
N THR A 46 6.87 37.10 8.01
CA THR A 46 6.28 35.87 8.53
C THR A 46 6.80 35.63 9.95
N PRO A 47 5.95 35.72 10.99
CA PRO A 47 6.36 35.37 12.34
C PRO A 47 6.82 33.91 12.39
N SER A 48 8.07 33.71 12.82
CA SER A 48 8.83 32.44 12.85
C SER A 48 8.14 31.29 13.62
N GLU A 49 7.09 31.59 14.39
CA GLU A 49 6.39 30.67 15.28
C GLU A 49 5.45 29.67 14.57
N ARG A 50 5.38 29.68 13.22
CA ARG A 50 4.56 28.71 12.44
C ARG A 50 5.33 27.70 11.60
N ILE A 51 6.67 27.75 11.58
CA ILE A 51 7.49 26.93 10.66
C ILE A 51 7.99 25.63 11.31
N ASP A 52 7.95 25.52 12.64
CA ASP A 52 8.29 24.27 13.35
C ASP A 52 7.25 23.14 13.13
N GLY A 53 6.02 23.49 12.75
CA GLY A 53 4.95 22.52 12.47
C GLY A 53 5.01 21.87 11.08
N VAL A 54 5.73 22.47 10.12
CA VAL A 54 5.75 22.01 8.71
C VAL A 54 7.14 21.48 8.30
N LEU A 55 8.22 21.90 8.96
CA LEU A 55 9.58 21.40 8.70
C LEU A 55 10.17 20.53 9.84
N GLY A 56 9.36 20.13 10.82
CA GLY A 56 9.78 19.30 11.97
C GLY A 56 10.16 17.84 11.64
N GLY A 57 10.15 17.43 10.37
CA GLY A 57 10.50 16.06 9.95
C GLY A 57 11.96 15.83 9.58
N LEU A 58 12.80 16.88 9.48
CA LEU A 58 14.17 16.76 8.99
C LEU A 58 15.16 17.45 9.95
N LYS A 59 15.39 16.84 11.12
CA LYS A 59 16.64 17.06 11.87
C LYS A 59 17.65 15.99 11.43
N PRO A 60 18.74 16.36 10.75
CA PRO A 60 19.87 15.48 10.58
C PRO A 60 20.64 15.45 11.91
N GLY A 61 20.78 14.29 12.53
CA GLY A 61 21.79 14.11 13.59
C GLY A 61 21.31 13.74 14.99
N THR A 62 20.09 13.26 15.19
CA THR A 62 19.81 12.41 16.37
C THR A 62 19.58 11.00 15.88
N GLY A 63 20.64 10.18 15.98
CA GLY A 63 20.64 8.78 15.58
C GLY A 63 19.49 8.05 16.24
N TRP A 64 18.66 7.43 15.39
CA TRP A 64 17.82 6.33 15.81
C TRP A 64 18.74 5.28 16.40
N LYS A 65 18.77 5.20 17.73
CA LYS A 65 19.30 4.04 18.45
C LYS A 65 18.27 2.94 18.24
N GLY A 66 18.35 2.30 17.07
CA GLY A 66 17.71 1.02 16.83
C GLY A 66 18.14 0.11 17.96
N LYS A 67 17.17 -0.39 18.71
CA LYS A 67 17.41 -1.44 19.66
C LYS A 67 17.87 -2.64 18.84
N ASP A 68 19.10 -3.07 19.04
CA ASP A 68 19.60 -4.32 18.48
C ASP A 68 18.74 -5.45 19.06
N ASP A 69 17.68 -5.83 18.35
CA ASP A 69 16.83 -6.97 18.68
C ASP A 69 17.51 -8.29 18.23
N THR A 70 18.80 -8.43 18.52
CA THR A 70 19.52 -9.71 18.45
C THR A 70 19.52 -10.37 19.81
N ASP A 71 18.34 -10.68 20.32
CA ASP A 71 18.14 -11.76 21.31
C ASP A 71 16.67 -12.19 21.30
N VAL A 72 16.26 -12.81 20.19
CA VAL A 72 15.00 -13.58 20.18
C VAL A 72 15.36 -14.98 20.62
N ASP A 73 15.13 -15.24 21.91
CA ASP A 73 15.18 -16.58 22.49
C ASP A 73 14.13 -17.46 21.79
N TYR A 74 14.57 -18.26 20.83
CA TYR A 74 13.72 -19.27 20.21
C TYR A 74 13.49 -20.40 21.22
N GLN A 75 12.43 -20.29 22.02
CA GLN A 75 11.87 -21.48 22.66
C GLN A 75 11.41 -22.46 21.56
N PRO A 76 11.92 -23.71 21.52
CA PRO A 76 11.42 -24.71 20.61
C PRO A 76 9.93 -24.95 20.88
N LEU A 77 9.10 -24.88 19.83
CA LEU A 77 7.68 -25.19 19.92
C LEU A 77 7.51 -26.63 20.45
N PRO A 78 6.56 -26.88 21.37
CA PRO A 78 6.24 -28.23 21.78
C PRO A 78 5.76 -29.05 20.57
N PRO A 79 6.03 -30.36 20.53
CA PRO A 79 5.56 -31.21 19.45
C PRO A 79 4.02 -31.15 19.37
N PRO A 80 3.46 -31.26 18.15
CA PRO A 80 2.01 -31.24 17.97
C PRO A 80 1.37 -32.36 18.80
N PRO A 81 0.23 -32.10 19.46
CA PRO A 81 -0.48 -33.14 20.19
C PRO A 81 -0.88 -34.25 19.20
N SER A 82 -0.54 -35.50 19.54
CA SER A 82 -1.00 -36.66 18.79
C SER A 82 -2.53 -36.69 18.82
N ILE A 83 -3.15 -36.46 17.66
CA ILE A 83 -4.59 -36.57 17.46
C ILE A 83 -4.96 -38.01 17.85
N PRO A 84 -5.80 -38.26 18.87
CA PRO A 84 -6.32 -39.59 19.09
C PRO A 84 -7.17 -39.98 17.87
N GLU A 85 -6.85 -41.14 17.30
CA GLU A 85 -7.57 -41.77 16.20
C GLU A 85 -9.06 -41.84 16.57
N VAL A 86 -9.86 -40.99 15.93
CA VAL A 86 -11.30 -40.92 16.15
C VAL A 86 -11.89 -42.19 15.54
N THR A 87 -12.17 -43.17 16.39
CA THR A 87 -12.95 -44.34 16.06
C THR A 87 -14.29 -43.88 15.50
N HIS A 88 -14.56 -44.24 14.24
CA HIS A 88 -15.85 -43.99 13.59
C HIS A 88 -16.98 -44.65 14.40
N ALA A 89 -17.76 -43.85 15.12
CA ALA A 89 -19.08 -44.24 15.63
C ALA A 89 -20.16 -43.70 14.68
N PRO A 90 -21.26 -44.44 14.44
CA PRO A 90 -22.26 -44.06 13.45
C PRO A 90 -23.07 -42.85 13.92
N ALA A 91 -23.48 -42.05 12.93
CA ALA A 91 -24.20 -40.79 13.09
C ALA A 91 -25.45 -40.94 13.97
N ALA A 92 -25.53 -40.12 15.02
CA ALA A 92 -26.78 -39.74 15.64
C ALA A 92 -27.14 -38.35 15.10
N ASP A 93 -28.22 -38.28 14.33
CA ASP A 93 -28.77 -37.07 13.74
C ASP A 93 -29.18 -36.09 14.84
N VAL A 94 -28.34 -35.07 15.09
CA VAL A 94 -28.74 -33.88 15.84
C VAL A 94 -29.21 -32.87 14.82
N ASP A 95 -30.53 -32.78 14.68
CA ASP A 95 -31.23 -31.80 13.85
C ASP A 95 -31.03 -30.40 14.46
N VAL A 96 -29.94 -29.73 14.04
CA VAL A 96 -29.68 -28.33 14.37
C VAL A 96 -30.60 -27.48 13.49
N PRO A 97 -31.49 -26.64 14.06
CA PRO A 97 -32.36 -25.79 13.27
C PRO A 97 -31.51 -24.82 12.45
N THR A 98 -31.37 -25.11 11.16
CA THR A 98 -30.74 -24.22 10.19
C THR A 98 -31.71 -23.07 9.96
N ARG A 99 -31.62 -22.02 10.79
CA ARG A 99 -32.21 -20.73 10.46
C ARG A 99 -31.43 -20.17 9.27
N PRO A 100 -32.03 -19.96 8.08
CA PRO A 100 -31.32 -19.33 6.98
C PRO A 100 -31.13 -17.86 7.35
N LEU A 101 -29.96 -17.52 7.89
CA LEU A 101 -29.48 -16.16 7.85
C LEU A 101 -29.29 -15.82 6.36
N PRO A 102 -29.83 -14.71 5.85
CA PRO A 102 -29.49 -14.26 4.51
C PRO A 102 -28.00 -13.92 4.50
N ALA A 103 -27.19 -14.90 4.12
CA ALA A 103 -25.77 -14.71 3.95
C ALA A 103 -25.57 -13.90 2.67
N THR A 104 -25.55 -12.57 2.81
CA THR A 104 -24.82 -11.76 1.83
C THR A 104 -23.44 -12.38 1.69
N PRO A 105 -23.06 -12.88 0.50
CA PRO A 105 -21.80 -13.61 0.35
C PRO A 105 -20.66 -12.66 0.68
N ARG A 106 -19.84 -13.02 1.68
CA ARG A 106 -18.63 -12.28 2.01
C ARG A 106 -17.68 -12.38 0.81
N PRO A 107 -17.11 -11.27 0.33
CA PRO A 107 -16.16 -11.34 -0.78
C PRO A 107 -14.90 -12.10 -0.34
N SER A 108 -14.46 -13.02 -1.19
CA SER A 108 -13.23 -13.80 -1.01
C SER A 108 -12.23 -13.57 -2.13
N SER A 109 -12.65 -12.89 -3.20
CA SER A 109 -11.82 -12.50 -4.33
C SER A 109 -12.38 -11.23 -4.99
N PRO A 110 -11.59 -10.53 -5.82
CA PRO A 110 -12.04 -9.36 -6.57
C PRO A 110 -13.27 -9.60 -7.44
N GLU A 111 -13.45 -10.82 -7.95
CA GLU A 111 -14.59 -11.18 -8.82
C GLU A 111 -15.89 -11.29 -8.02
N SER A 112 -15.78 -11.67 -6.74
CA SER A 112 -16.91 -11.73 -5.80
C SER A 112 -17.21 -10.41 -5.10
N ASP A 113 -16.34 -9.41 -5.25
CA ASP A 113 -16.46 -8.12 -4.59
C ASP A 113 -17.19 -7.11 -5.50
N PRO A 114 -18.42 -6.69 -5.16
CA PRO A 114 -19.17 -5.75 -5.97
C PRO A 114 -18.57 -4.34 -5.96
N ASP A 115 -17.84 -3.95 -4.90
CA ASP A 115 -17.25 -2.62 -4.79
C ASP A 115 -15.93 -2.65 -3.98
N PRO A 116 -14.76 -2.54 -4.65
CA PRO A 116 -13.45 -2.64 -4.01
C PRO A 116 -13.14 -1.48 -3.04
N LEU A 117 -13.92 -0.40 -3.05
CA LEU A 117 -13.77 0.73 -2.12
C LEU A 117 -14.61 0.57 -0.85
N LYS A 118 -15.51 -0.42 -0.82
CA LYS A 118 -16.38 -0.71 0.32
C LYS A 118 -16.06 -2.08 0.90
N THR A 119 -16.74 -2.38 1.99
CA THR A 119 -16.72 -3.70 2.62
C THR A 119 -18.12 -4.05 3.08
N VAL A 120 -18.41 -5.35 3.20
CA VAL A 120 -19.66 -5.85 3.77
C VAL A 120 -19.69 -5.76 5.31
N HIS A 121 -18.56 -5.42 5.94
CA HIS A 121 -18.40 -5.46 7.38
C HIS A 121 -18.91 -4.21 8.12
N CYS A 122 -18.83 -3.04 7.49
CA CYS A 122 -19.34 -1.79 8.05
C CYS A 122 -19.43 -0.69 6.97
N THR A 123 -20.16 0.37 7.27
CA THR A 123 -20.34 1.52 6.35
C THR A 123 -19.41 2.69 6.63
N SER A 124 -18.80 2.74 7.83
CA SER A 124 -17.91 3.82 8.26
C SER A 124 -16.69 3.25 8.99
N PRO A 125 -15.51 3.86 8.83
CA PRO A 125 -14.29 3.45 9.53
C PRO A 125 -14.41 3.69 11.04
N TYR A 126 -13.65 2.94 11.82
CA TYR A 126 -13.53 3.09 13.28
C TYR A 126 -12.94 4.45 13.67
N LYS A 127 -11.95 4.95 12.91
CA LYS A 127 -11.41 6.30 13.05
C LYS A 127 -11.94 7.17 11.90
N PRO A 128 -12.48 8.37 12.16
CA PRO A 128 -13.08 9.21 11.13
C PRO A 128 -12.08 9.67 10.07
N ASP A 129 -10.80 9.82 10.44
CA ASP A 129 -9.72 10.24 9.55
C ASP A 129 -9.08 9.07 8.76
N ALA A 130 -9.48 7.83 9.04
CA ALA A 130 -8.96 6.65 8.35
C ALA A 130 -9.86 6.25 7.18
N PRO A 131 -9.31 5.68 6.09
CA PRO A 131 -10.14 5.15 5.02
C PRO A 131 -10.91 3.91 5.48
N LEU A 132 -12.12 3.68 4.95
CA LEU A 132 -12.91 2.48 5.25
C LEU A 132 -12.19 1.19 4.82
N VAL A 133 -11.56 1.21 3.65
CA VAL A 133 -10.80 0.11 3.06
C VAL A 133 -9.36 0.57 2.84
N GLN A 134 -8.40 -0.32 3.09
CA GLN A 134 -6.98 -0.09 2.86
C GLN A 134 -6.36 -1.30 2.18
N TYR A 135 -5.39 -1.05 1.29
CA TYR A 135 -4.67 -2.10 0.59
C TYR A 135 -3.20 -2.14 1.01
N ALA A 136 -2.64 -3.35 1.06
CA ALA A 136 -1.20 -3.56 1.19
C ALA A 136 -0.70 -4.39 0.01
N LEU A 137 0.40 -3.95 -0.60
CA LEU A 137 1.02 -4.62 -1.75
C LEU A 137 2.39 -5.14 -1.33
N MET A 138 2.65 -6.42 -1.59
CA MET A 138 3.95 -7.04 -1.35
C MET A 138 4.48 -7.61 -2.66
N ILE A 139 5.69 -7.22 -3.06
CA ILE A 139 6.36 -7.70 -4.27
C ILE A 139 7.50 -8.62 -3.87
N ASP A 140 7.49 -9.84 -4.39
CA ASP A 140 8.53 -10.85 -4.19
C ASP A 140 9.26 -11.11 -5.52
N ALA A 141 10.39 -10.42 -5.66
CA ALA A 141 11.24 -10.43 -6.85
C ALA A 141 12.25 -11.58 -6.79
N GLY A 142 11.87 -12.74 -7.37
CA GLY A 142 12.76 -13.89 -7.49
C GLY A 142 13.50 -13.90 -8.84
N SER A 143 14.59 -14.66 -8.91
CA SER A 143 15.37 -14.84 -10.14
C SER A 143 14.60 -15.59 -11.23
N THR A 144 13.74 -16.53 -10.85
CA THR A 144 12.91 -17.34 -11.76
C THR A 144 11.52 -16.76 -12.01
N GLY A 145 11.15 -15.71 -11.30
CA GLY A 145 9.85 -15.05 -11.45
C GLY A 145 9.56 -14.03 -10.37
N SER A 146 8.78 -13.03 -10.74
CA SER A 146 8.31 -11.98 -9.84
C SER A 146 6.87 -12.24 -9.43
N ARG A 147 6.53 -11.99 -8.17
CA ARG A 147 5.17 -12.18 -7.64
C ARG A 147 4.69 -10.90 -6.98
N ILE A 148 3.37 -10.74 -6.94
CA ILE A 148 2.71 -9.70 -6.16
C ILE A 148 1.56 -10.33 -5.35
N HIS A 149 1.53 -9.97 -4.07
CA HIS A 149 0.40 -10.19 -3.17
C HIS A 149 -0.27 -8.84 -2.92
N ILE A 150 -1.58 -8.77 -3.16
CA ILE A 150 -2.39 -7.58 -2.90
C ILE A 150 -3.41 -7.97 -1.83
N TYR A 151 -3.26 -7.42 -0.64
CA TYR A 151 -4.16 -7.65 0.49
C TYR A 151 -5.17 -6.53 0.59
N LYS A 152 -6.45 -6.86 0.76
CA LYS A 152 -7.51 -5.93 1.10
C LYS A 152 -7.82 -6.02 2.60
N PHE A 153 -7.85 -4.87 3.26
CA PHE A 153 -8.24 -4.73 4.66
C PHE A 153 -9.39 -3.74 4.80
N HIS A 154 -10.18 -3.89 5.85
CA HIS A 154 -11.18 -2.92 6.28
C HIS A 154 -10.88 -2.38 7.68
N ASN A 155 -11.16 -1.10 7.90
CA ASN A 155 -10.90 -0.39 9.15
C ASN A 155 -12.14 -0.26 10.03
N CYS A 156 -12.96 -1.32 10.11
CA CYS A 156 -14.18 -1.30 10.94
C CYS A 156 -13.90 -1.37 12.45
N GLY A 157 -12.70 -1.81 12.83
CA GLY A 157 -12.29 -1.99 14.22
C GLY A 157 -11.06 -1.14 14.60
N PRO A 158 -10.55 -1.30 15.84
CA PRO A 158 -9.39 -0.55 16.33
C PRO A 158 -8.12 -0.78 15.49
N SER A 159 -8.01 -1.96 14.85
CA SER A 159 -6.97 -2.34 13.91
C SER A 159 -7.57 -2.76 12.54
N PRO A 160 -6.82 -2.60 11.44
CA PRO A 160 -7.23 -3.11 10.13
C PRO A 160 -7.47 -4.62 10.18
N THR A 161 -8.57 -5.07 9.57
CA THR A 161 -8.95 -6.48 9.50
C THR A 161 -8.88 -6.98 8.06
N TYR A 162 -8.30 -8.16 7.86
CA TYR A 162 -8.10 -8.76 6.54
C TYR A 162 -9.42 -9.24 5.93
N GLU A 163 -9.62 -8.97 4.64
CA GLU A 163 -10.79 -9.41 3.87
C GLU A 163 -10.43 -10.50 2.86
N TYR A 164 -9.55 -10.20 1.90
CA TYR A 164 -9.03 -11.18 0.93
C TYR A 164 -7.68 -10.76 0.33
N GLU A 165 -7.02 -11.69 -0.36
CA GLU A 165 -5.78 -11.46 -1.09
C GLU A 165 -5.91 -11.75 -2.59
N VAL A 166 -5.09 -11.09 -3.39
CA VAL A 166 -4.89 -11.37 -4.82
C VAL A 166 -3.43 -11.71 -5.04
N PHE A 167 -3.19 -12.90 -5.59
CA PHE A 167 -1.86 -13.34 -5.97
C PHE A 167 -1.69 -13.37 -7.49
N ARG A 168 -0.63 -12.72 -7.98
CA ARG A 168 -0.23 -12.79 -9.39
C ARG A 168 1.28 -13.03 -9.50
N LYS A 169 1.67 -13.78 -10.53
CA LYS A 169 3.07 -14.16 -10.80
C LYS A 169 3.40 -13.90 -12.28
N ALA A 170 4.56 -13.31 -12.52
CA ALA A 170 5.14 -13.08 -13.84
C ALA A 170 6.45 -13.85 -13.99
N ARG A 171 6.79 -14.18 -15.25
CA ARG A 171 8.07 -14.76 -15.67
C ARG A 171 8.57 -14.03 -16.93
N PRO A 172 9.90 -13.90 -17.14
CA PRO A 172 10.98 -14.34 -16.26
C PRO A 172 11.13 -13.44 -15.02
N GLY A 173 12.05 -13.77 -14.12
CA GLY A 173 12.35 -12.94 -12.95
C GLY A 173 13.17 -11.69 -13.29
N LEU A 174 13.34 -10.77 -12.33
CA LEU A 174 14.04 -9.49 -12.58
C LEU A 174 15.50 -9.67 -13.04
N SER A 175 16.16 -10.76 -12.62
CA SER A 175 17.55 -11.05 -12.99
C SER A 175 17.75 -11.38 -14.46
N ALA A 176 16.68 -11.63 -15.23
CA ALA A 176 16.76 -11.89 -16.66
C ALA A 176 16.95 -10.61 -17.50
N PHE A 177 16.89 -9.43 -16.87
CA PHE A 177 16.92 -8.13 -17.54
C PHE A 177 18.09 -7.22 -17.07
N ALA A 178 19.09 -7.80 -16.41
CA ALA A 178 20.27 -7.09 -15.92
C ALA A 178 21.34 -6.91 -17.01
#